data_AF-A0A498IJ95-F1
#
_entry.id   AF-A0A498IJ95-F1
#
_cell.length_a   1.000
_cell.length_b   1.000
_cell.length_c   1.000
_cell.angle_alpha   90.00
_cell.angle_beta   90.00
_cell.angle_gamma   90.00
#
_symmetry.space_group_name_H-M   'P 1'
#
loop_
_entity.id
_entity.type
_entity.pdbx_description
1 polymer ?
#
loop_
_entity_poly.entity_id
_entity_poly.type
_entity_poly.pdbx_seq_one_letter_code
_entity_poly.pdbx_strand_id
1 'polypeptide(L)'
;MALTSRTHGVTGRIRTATSNLHEDNQSLISDIGKAFSLMKEIAVDFERAKQFEMVKELENAVVELVDTYEDCSHFSSAIESVGVIYQPGPELTDFDKLFKNEVAQLKANSSSVPQNHPLMRQFREGVWDQSFVLTVVKKVHHAGEPMPGEEQEDIIMTSNQSTILNVTCPLSGKPVIELEHPVRSIICKHVYDKGAITSTYGETTHAALLQLDKVKHDPLLAAEIDDLRKMQNQGVMTDVMDVTEFEE
;
A
#
# COMPACT_ATOMS: atom_id res chain seq x y z
N MET A 1 -4.22 -0.70 -48.08
CA MET A 1 -5.19 -1.04 -47.02
C MET A 1 -4.84 -2.30 -46.22
N ALA A 2 -4.04 -3.26 -46.70
CA ALA A 2 -3.71 -4.48 -45.93
C ALA A 2 -2.66 -4.29 -44.80
N LEU A 3 -1.74 -3.33 -44.94
CA LEU A 3 -0.68 -3.07 -43.94
C LEU A 3 -1.22 -2.46 -42.65
N THR A 4 -2.19 -1.54 -42.74
CA THR A 4 -2.79 -0.85 -41.59
C THR A 4 -3.68 -1.77 -40.74
N SER A 5 -4.30 -2.78 -41.35
CA SER A 5 -5.10 -3.78 -40.63
C SER A 5 -4.21 -4.78 -39.87
N ARG A 6 -3.05 -5.15 -40.43
CA ARG A 6 -2.07 -6.03 -39.77
C ARG A 6 -1.39 -5.37 -38.57
N THR A 7 -1.01 -4.10 -38.67
CA THR A 7 -0.36 -3.37 -37.56
C THR A 7 -1.31 -3.19 -36.38
N HIS A 8 -2.58 -2.86 -36.65
CA HIS A 8 -3.58 -2.73 -35.58
C HIS A 8 -3.85 -4.04 -34.83
N GLY A 9 -3.88 -5.18 -35.55
CA GLY A 9 -4.04 -6.50 -34.95
C GLY A 9 -2.85 -6.92 -34.08
N VAL A 10 -1.62 -6.58 -34.47
CA VAL A 10 -0.41 -6.89 -33.68
C VAL A 10 -0.37 -6.04 -32.41
N THR A 11 -0.59 -4.72 -32.51
CA THR A 11 -0.64 -3.84 -31.33
C THR A 11 -1.76 -4.26 -30.37
N GLY A 12 -2.92 -4.66 -30.89
CA GLY A 12 -4.01 -5.17 -30.06
C GLY A 12 -3.63 -6.44 -29.29
N ARG A 13 -2.94 -7.39 -29.94
CA ARG A 13 -2.47 -8.63 -29.28
C ARG A 13 -1.41 -8.36 -28.22
N ILE A 14 -0.47 -7.45 -28.48
CA ILE A 14 0.54 -7.05 -27.48
C ILE A 14 -0.15 -6.41 -26.29
N ARG A 15 -1.09 -5.49 -26.52
CA ARG A 15 -1.86 -4.85 -25.44
C ARG A 15 -2.61 -5.87 -24.59
N THR A 16 -3.30 -6.83 -25.21
CA THR A 16 -3.98 -7.90 -24.45
C THR A 16 -2.99 -8.75 -23.65
N ALA A 17 -1.85 -9.12 -24.23
CA ALA A 17 -0.84 -9.89 -23.51
C ALA A 17 -0.27 -9.12 -22.31
N THR A 18 0.02 -7.82 -22.47
CA THR A 18 0.49 -6.97 -21.38
C THR A 18 -0.58 -6.76 -20.31
N SER A 19 -1.86 -6.62 -20.69
CA SER A 19 -2.95 -6.51 -19.71
C SER A 19 -3.08 -7.77 -18.86
N ASN A 20 -3.07 -8.96 -19.46
CA ASN A 20 -3.13 -10.21 -18.72
C ASN A 20 -1.92 -10.38 -17.78
N LEU A 21 -0.70 -10.10 -18.26
CA LEU A 21 0.50 -10.17 -17.43
C LEU A 21 0.52 -9.13 -16.31
N HIS A 22 -0.04 -7.94 -16.56
CA HIS A 22 -0.22 -6.91 -15.54
C HIS A 22 -1.19 -7.39 -14.46
N GLU A 23 -2.33 -7.97 -14.84
CA GLU A 23 -3.31 -8.56 -13.91
C GLU A 23 -2.71 -9.69 -13.07
N ASP A 24 -1.96 -10.60 -13.69
CA ASP A 24 -1.25 -11.69 -12.98
C ASP A 24 -0.25 -11.12 -11.95
N ASN A 25 0.52 -10.08 -12.34
CA ASN A 25 1.43 -9.41 -11.42
C ASN A 25 0.70 -8.68 -10.28
N GLN A 26 -0.46 -8.07 -10.53
CA GLN A 26 -1.26 -7.45 -9.47
C GLN A 26 -1.76 -8.49 -8.46
N SER A 27 -2.13 -9.69 -8.91
CA SER A 27 -2.46 -10.79 -8.01
C SER A 27 -1.28 -11.16 -7.12
N LEU A 28 -0.07 -11.29 -7.69
CA LEU A 28 1.14 -11.60 -6.94
C LEU A 28 1.46 -10.50 -5.91
N ILE A 29 1.35 -9.23 -6.29
CA ILE A 29 1.57 -8.09 -5.40
C ILE A 29 0.56 -8.13 -4.23
N SER A 30 -0.70 -8.49 -4.49
CA SER A 30 -1.71 -8.68 -3.44
C SER A 30 -1.34 -9.82 -2.49
N ASP A 31 -0.85 -10.95 -3.00
CA ASP A 31 -0.43 -12.08 -2.18
C ASP A 31 0.82 -11.75 -1.33
N ILE A 32 1.76 -10.96 -1.87
CA ILE A 32 2.88 -10.40 -1.09
C ILE A 32 2.37 -9.51 0.05
N GLY A 33 1.37 -8.65 -0.20
CA GLY A 33 0.74 -7.83 0.83
C GLY A 33 0.09 -8.66 1.95
N LYS A 34 -0.58 -9.78 1.60
CA LYS A 34 -1.12 -10.72 2.60
C LYS A 34 -0.01 -11.38 3.42
N ALA A 35 1.07 -11.80 2.76
CA ALA A 35 2.22 -12.38 3.44
C ALA A 35 2.87 -11.38 4.41
N PHE A 36 2.99 -10.11 4.01
CA PHE A 36 3.46 -9.03 4.86
C PHE A 36 2.58 -8.86 6.11
N SER A 37 1.25 -8.82 5.94
CA SER A 37 0.33 -8.72 7.07
C SER A 37 0.45 -9.91 8.03
N LEU A 38 0.60 -11.13 7.50
CA LEU A 38 0.80 -12.32 8.32
C LEU A 38 2.14 -12.28 9.08
N MET A 39 3.22 -11.87 8.44
CA MET A 39 4.52 -11.69 9.10
C MET A 39 4.45 -10.63 10.20
N LYS A 40 3.70 -9.54 9.98
CA LYS A 40 3.44 -8.52 11.01
C LYS A 40 2.71 -9.13 12.22
N GLU A 41 1.65 -9.90 12.00
CA GLU A 41 0.92 -10.56 13.09
C GLU A 41 1.80 -11.56 13.86
N ILE A 42 2.61 -12.36 13.16
CA ILE A 42 3.55 -13.30 13.80
C ILE A 42 4.64 -12.56 14.58
N ALA A 43 5.14 -11.43 14.07
CA ALA A 43 6.14 -10.62 14.77
C ALA A 43 5.60 -10.10 16.11
N VAL A 44 4.33 -9.68 16.13
CA VAL A 44 3.65 -9.26 17.36
C VAL A 44 3.54 -10.41 18.36
N ASP A 45 3.21 -11.62 17.91
CA ASP A 45 3.15 -12.79 18.79
C ASP A 45 4.53 -13.20 19.34
N PHE A 46 5.59 -13.09 18.54
CA PHE A 46 6.96 -13.29 19.02
C PHE A 46 7.39 -12.23 20.03
N GLU A 47 7.02 -10.97 19.82
CA GLU A 47 7.29 -9.88 20.77
C GLU A 47 6.60 -10.15 22.12
N ARG A 48 5.31 -10.54 22.10
CA ARG A 48 4.56 -10.95 23.31
C ARG A 48 5.20 -12.14 24.03
N ALA A 49 5.74 -13.10 23.26
CA ALA A 49 6.46 -14.25 23.79
C ALA A 49 7.91 -13.93 24.21
N LYS A 50 8.36 -12.67 24.05
CA LYS A 50 9.73 -12.19 24.33
C LYS A 50 10.80 -12.93 23.52
N GLN A 51 10.43 -13.37 22.32
CA GLN A 51 11.31 -14.06 21.38
C GLN A 51 11.98 -13.05 20.43
N PHE A 52 12.72 -12.10 21.00
CA PHE A 52 13.25 -10.95 20.26
C PHE A 52 14.21 -11.33 19.10
N GLU A 53 14.94 -12.44 19.21
CA GLU A 53 15.77 -12.90 18.09
C GLU A 53 14.91 -13.34 16.90
N MET A 54 13.76 -13.98 17.14
CA MET A 54 12.80 -14.36 16.09
C MET A 54 12.16 -13.12 15.46
N VAL A 55 11.86 -12.09 16.26
CA VAL A 55 11.35 -10.79 15.74
C VAL A 55 12.37 -10.16 14.79
N LYS A 56 13.66 -10.20 15.14
CA LYS A 56 14.74 -9.65 14.33
C LYS A 56 15.00 -10.46 13.06
N GLU A 57 14.95 -11.80 13.13
CA GLU A 57 15.01 -12.66 11.93
C GLU A 57 13.84 -12.36 10.99
N LEU A 58 12.65 -12.18 11.55
CA LEU A 58 11.45 -11.84 10.80
C LEU A 58 11.51 -10.43 10.21
N GLU A 59 12.08 -9.44 10.92
CA GLU A 59 12.32 -8.10 10.37
C GLU A 59 13.24 -8.17 9.13
N ASN A 60 14.31 -8.97 9.18
CA ASN A 60 15.19 -9.15 8.01
C ASN A 60 14.44 -9.80 6.83
N ALA A 61 13.59 -10.80 7.10
CA ALA A 61 12.77 -11.43 6.06
C ALA A 61 11.75 -10.44 5.47
N VAL A 62 11.18 -9.54 6.28
CA VAL A 62 10.26 -8.50 5.82
C VAL A 62 10.98 -7.47 4.95
N VAL A 63 12.24 -7.14 5.23
CA VAL A 63 13.05 -6.27 4.35
C VAL A 63 13.19 -6.89 2.97
N GLU A 64 13.54 -8.17 2.88
CA GLU A 64 13.63 -8.89 1.60
C GLU A 64 12.27 -8.98 0.87
N LEU A 65 11.17 -9.12 1.63
CA LEU A 65 9.82 -9.11 1.08
C LEU A 65 9.44 -7.74 0.50
N VAL A 66 9.80 -6.65 1.19
CA VAL A 66 9.55 -5.28 0.73
C VAL A 66 10.37 -4.96 -0.53
N ASP A 67 11.63 -5.41 -0.59
CA ASP A 67 12.44 -5.30 -1.81
C ASP A 67 11.79 -6.01 -2.99
N THR A 68 11.31 -7.24 -2.75
CA THR A 68 10.61 -8.03 -3.76
C THR A 68 9.29 -7.37 -4.18
N TYR A 69 8.56 -6.76 -3.24
CA TYR A 69 7.34 -6.01 -3.51
C TYR A 69 7.60 -4.81 -4.43
N GLU A 70 8.62 -4.00 -4.15
CA GLU A 70 9.01 -2.87 -5.00
C GLU A 70 9.37 -3.35 -6.41
N ASP A 71 10.17 -4.41 -6.51
CA ASP A 71 10.55 -5.01 -7.79
C ASP A 71 9.34 -5.49 -8.60
N CYS A 72 8.40 -6.20 -7.97
CA CYS A 72 7.14 -6.63 -8.60
C CYS A 72 6.29 -5.44 -9.05
N SER A 73 6.24 -4.36 -8.27
CA SER A 73 5.52 -3.14 -8.60
C SER A 73 6.12 -2.41 -9.82
N HIS A 74 7.45 -2.31 -9.88
CA HIS A 74 8.16 -1.76 -11.03
C HIS A 74 7.98 -2.64 -12.28
N PHE A 75 8.03 -3.96 -12.13
CA PHE A 75 7.74 -4.87 -13.25
C PHE A 75 6.31 -4.71 -13.77
N SER A 76 5.32 -4.64 -12.88
CA SER A 76 3.92 -4.44 -13.26
C SER A 76 3.72 -3.12 -14.03
N SER A 77 4.38 -2.05 -13.58
CA SER A 77 4.36 -0.74 -14.23
C SER A 77 5.08 -0.75 -15.59
N ALA A 78 6.21 -1.47 -15.70
CA ALA A 78 6.92 -1.64 -16.97
C ALA A 78 6.06 -2.41 -17.98
N ILE A 79 5.39 -3.49 -17.58
CA ILE A 79 4.52 -4.29 -18.47
C ILE A 79 3.40 -3.41 -19.04
N GLU A 80 2.75 -2.62 -18.18
CA GLU A 80 1.71 -1.68 -18.58
C GLU A 80 2.26 -0.64 -19.57
N SER A 81 3.40 -0.02 -19.24
CA SER A 81 4.07 0.97 -20.11
C SER A 81 4.37 0.41 -21.49
N VAL A 82 4.97 -0.78 -21.57
CA VAL A 82 5.27 -1.46 -22.86
C VAL A 82 4.01 -1.68 -23.69
N GLY A 83 2.90 -2.08 -23.07
CA GLY A 83 1.62 -2.27 -23.76
C GLY A 83 1.04 -0.99 -24.37
N VAL A 84 1.37 0.16 -23.79
CA VAL A 84 0.91 1.49 -24.23
C VAL A 84 1.84 2.09 -25.28
N ILE A 85 3.16 2.05 -25.05
CA ILE A 85 4.15 2.74 -25.88
C ILE A 85 4.57 1.97 -27.13
N TYR A 86 4.38 0.64 -27.15
CA TYR A 86 4.87 -0.18 -28.24
C TYR A 86 4.15 0.10 -29.56
N GLN A 87 4.93 0.46 -30.58
CA GLN A 87 4.48 0.53 -31.97
C GLN A 87 5.31 -0.40 -32.86
N PRO A 88 4.68 -1.23 -33.71
CA PRO A 88 5.38 -2.11 -34.62
C PRO A 88 6.26 -1.31 -35.61
N GLY A 89 7.57 -1.51 -35.53
CA GLY A 89 8.54 -0.99 -36.50
C GLY A 89 8.73 -1.92 -37.71
N PRO A 90 9.54 -1.49 -38.70
CA PRO A 90 9.91 -2.32 -39.84
C PRO A 90 10.86 -3.47 -39.46
N GLU A 91 11.56 -3.37 -38.34
CA GLU A 91 12.50 -4.38 -37.81
C GLU A 91 11.88 -5.20 -36.67
N LEU A 92 12.43 -6.39 -36.43
CA LEU A 92 12.05 -7.23 -35.31
C LEU A 92 12.40 -6.54 -33.98
N THR A 93 11.41 -6.44 -33.10
CA THR A 93 11.60 -5.86 -31.77
C THR A 93 12.21 -6.87 -30.81
N ASP A 94 13.27 -6.48 -30.14
CA ASP A 94 13.83 -7.18 -28.99
C ASP A 94 13.05 -6.78 -27.73
N PHE A 95 12.02 -7.57 -27.40
CA PHE A 95 11.15 -7.32 -26.24
C PHE A 95 11.88 -7.46 -24.90
N ASP A 96 12.90 -8.31 -24.81
CA ASP A 96 13.69 -8.47 -23.58
C ASP A 96 14.47 -7.18 -23.28
N LYS A 97 15.13 -6.64 -24.30
CA LYS A 97 15.84 -5.36 -24.19
C LYS A 97 14.89 -4.19 -23.90
N LEU A 98 13.75 -4.14 -24.60
CA LEU A 98 12.76 -3.08 -24.41
C LEU A 98 12.24 -3.09 -22.97
N PHE A 99 11.87 -4.26 -22.46
CA PHE A 99 11.35 -4.41 -21.10
C PHE A 99 12.40 -4.05 -20.04
N LYS A 100 13.64 -4.56 -20.17
CA LYS A 100 14.73 -4.25 -19.23
C LYS A 100 15.06 -2.76 -19.18
N ASN A 101 15.03 -2.07 -20.32
CA ASN A 101 15.24 -0.64 -20.37
C ASN A 101 14.15 0.13 -19.61
N GLU A 102 12.89 -0.26 -19.79
CA GLU A 102 11.75 0.37 -19.10
C GLU A 102 11.83 0.16 -17.58
N VAL A 103 12.14 -1.07 -17.15
CA VAL A 103 12.36 -1.38 -15.73
C VAL A 103 13.51 -0.55 -15.16
N ALA A 104 14.63 -0.44 -15.87
CA ALA A 104 15.78 0.35 -15.42
C ALA A 104 15.43 1.84 -15.26
N GLN A 105 14.64 2.40 -16.17
CA GLN A 105 14.16 3.78 -16.05
C GLN A 105 13.24 3.95 -14.83
N LEU A 106 12.31 3.03 -14.61
CA LEU A 106 11.40 3.09 -13.47
C LEU A 106 12.14 2.95 -12.13
N LYS A 107 13.12 2.04 -12.05
CA LYS A 107 13.98 1.88 -10.86
C LYS A 107 14.84 3.11 -10.59
N ALA A 108 15.39 3.74 -11.63
CA ALA A 108 16.18 4.97 -11.47
C ALA A 108 15.37 6.15 -10.90
N ASN A 109 14.05 6.18 -11.13
CA ASN A 109 13.15 7.18 -10.58
C ASN A 109 12.68 6.86 -9.15
N SER A 110 12.91 5.64 -8.68
CA SER A 110 12.45 5.10 -7.39
C SER A 110 13.65 4.88 -6.46
N SER A 111 14.39 5.93 -6.15
CA SER A 111 15.49 5.87 -5.17
C SER A 111 14.94 5.87 -3.74
N SER A 112 14.34 4.77 -3.30
CA SER A 112 14.04 4.51 -1.88
C SER A 112 15.03 3.52 -1.30
N VAL A 113 15.54 3.82 -0.10
CA VAL A 113 16.22 2.80 0.72
C VAL A 113 15.12 1.91 1.30
N PRO A 114 15.19 0.58 1.17
CA PRO A 114 14.15 -0.34 1.63
C PRO A 114 13.75 -0.16 3.10
N GLN A 115 14.75 0.16 3.93
CA GLN A 115 14.62 0.44 5.37
C GLN A 115 13.74 1.65 5.68
N ASN A 116 13.60 2.57 4.73
CA ASN A 116 12.79 3.78 4.84
C ASN A 116 11.45 3.63 4.12
N HIS A 117 11.14 2.44 3.60
CA HIS A 117 9.88 2.18 2.92
C HIS A 117 8.71 2.28 3.90
N PRO A 118 7.55 2.86 3.51
CA PRO A 118 6.39 2.98 4.38
C PRO A 118 5.93 1.66 5.01
N LEU A 119 6.07 0.52 4.30
CA LEU A 119 5.77 -0.80 4.87
C LEU A 119 6.69 -1.18 6.03
N MET A 120 7.99 -0.87 5.94
CA MET A 120 8.92 -1.13 7.04
C MET A 120 8.57 -0.29 8.26
N ARG A 121 8.14 0.95 8.05
CA ARG A 121 7.63 1.80 9.12
C ARG A 121 6.38 1.20 9.76
N GLN A 122 5.39 0.79 8.97
CA GLN A 122 4.17 0.13 9.47
C GLN A 122 4.47 -1.16 10.24
N PHE A 123 5.44 -1.96 9.77
CA PHE A 123 5.88 -3.17 10.46
C PHE A 123 6.45 -2.83 11.83
N ARG A 124 7.37 -1.88 11.90
CA ARG A 124 7.99 -1.44 13.15
C ARG A 124 6.99 -0.83 14.13
N GLU A 125 6.11 0.03 13.64
CA GLU A 125 5.04 0.64 14.45
C GLU A 125 4.10 -0.44 15.02
N GLY A 126 3.69 -1.41 14.21
CA GLY A 126 2.81 -2.51 14.66
C GLY A 126 3.45 -3.40 15.73
N VAL A 127 4.75 -3.67 15.63
CA VAL A 127 5.50 -4.41 16.66
C VAL A 127 5.71 -3.54 17.91
N TRP A 128 6.00 -2.25 17.73
CA TRP A 128 6.29 -1.30 18.80
C TRP A 128 5.06 -0.97 19.67
N ASP A 129 3.89 -0.72 19.07
CA ASP A 129 2.65 -0.36 19.80
C ASP A 129 2.15 -1.49 20.72
N GLN A 130 2.50 -2.75 20.40
CA GLN A 130 2.16 -3.93 21.21
C GLN A 130 3.21 -4.22 22.30
N SER A 131 4.41 -3.63 22.20
CA SER A 131 5.46 -3.67 23.22
C SER A 131 5.20 -2.68 24.38
N PHE A 132 3.93 -2.42 24.72
CA PHE A 132 3.56 -1.82 26.01
C PHE A 132 3.96 -2.73 27.19
N VAL A 133 4.31 -3.99 26.94
CA VAL A 133 4.82 -4.90 27.95
C VAL A 133 6.13 -5.55 27.48
N LEU A 134 7.23 -4.89 27.86
CA LEU A 134 8.56 -5.48 28.11
C LEU A 134 9.61 -5.43 26.99
N THR A 135 10.09 -4.21 26.76
CA THR A 135 11.50 -3.77 26.58
C THR A 135 12.58 -4.78 26.11
N VAL A 136 13.40 -4.31 25.16
CA VAL A 136 14.87 -4.52 24.97
C VAL A 136 15.26 -5.28 23.69
N VAL A 137 15.41 -4.57 22.56
CA VAL A 137 16.60 -4.72 21.70
C VAL A 137 17.14 -3.35 21.30
N LYS A 138 18.28 -3.01 21.89
CA LYS A 138 19.14 -1.81 21.75
C LYS A 138 18.66 -0.49 22.39
N LYS A 139 18.94 -0.46 23.71
CA LYS A 139 19.32 0.68 24.58
C LYS A 139 18.27 1.75 24.92
N VAL A 140 17.49 1.41 25.96
CA VAL A 140 17.43 2.09 27.27
C VAL A 140 17.05 3.59 27.30
N HIS A 141 15.88 3.85 27.91
CA HIS A 141 15.50 5.04 28.71
C HIS A 141 15.01 6.33 28.03
N HIS A 142 14.35 6.31 26.89
CA HIS A 142 13.70 7.55 26.39
C HIS A 142 12.19 7.39 26.29
N ALA A 143 11.56 7.08 27.43
CA ALA A 143 10.16 7.41 27.62
C ALA A 143 10.08 8.94 27.68
N GLY A 144 9.58 9.56 26.60
CA GLY A 144 9.34 11.00 26.52
C GLY A 144 10.36 11.83 25.75
N GLU A 145 11.37 11.23 25.09
CA GLU A 145 12.18 12.01 24.12
C GLU A 145 11.75 11.73 22.67
N PRO A 146 11.69 12.77 21.81
CA PRO A 146 11.39 12.60 20.40
C PRO A 146 12.49 11.80 19.71
N MET A 147 12.13 11.16 18.61
CA MET A 147 13.06 10.46 17.74
C MET A 147 14.25 11.37 17.38
N PRO A 148 15.52 10.89 17.42
CA PRO A 148 16.66 11.70 17.02
C PRO A 148 16.54 12.08 15.55
N GLY A 149 16.24 13.36 15.27
CA GLY A 149 16.01 13.90 13.93
C GLY A 149 14.68 14.63 13.74
N GLU A 150 13.77 14.58 14.72
CA GLU A 150 12.54 15.39 14.71
C GLU A 150 12.73 16.62 15.60
N GLU A 151 13.13 17.72 14.97
CA GLU A 151 13.00 19.05 15.56
C GLU A 151 11.51 19.27 15.87
N GLN A 152 11.18 19.47 17.14
CA GLN A 152 9.80 19.58 17.62
C GLN A 152 9.13 20.82 17.03
N GLU A 153 8.34 20.66 15.97
CA GLU A 153 7.21 21.54 15.71
C GLU A 153 6.03 21.04 16.55
N ASP A 154 5.46 21.92 17.39
CA ASP A 154 4.25 21.67 18.19
C ASP A 154 3.07 21.29 17.27
N ILE A 155 2.97 20.01 16.91
CA ILE A 155 1.79 19.47 16.22
C ILE A 155 0.82 19.02 17.31
N ILE A 156 -0.28 19.76 17.43
CA ILE A 156 -1.44 19.38 18.23
C ILE A 156 -1.85 17.96 17.81
N MET A 157 -1.67 17.00 18.71
CA MET A 157 -2.10 15.62 18.56
C MET A 157 -3.62 15.56 18.41
N THR A 158 -4.12 15.61 17.17
CA THR A 158 -5.42 15.04 16.85
C THR A 158 -5.18 13.62 16.37
N SER A 159 -5.40 12.68 17.27
CA SER A 159 -5.23 11.24 17.09
C SER A 159 -5.94 10.71 15.84
N ASN A 160 -5.17 10.41 14.80
CA ASN A 160 -5.55 9.44 13.78
C ASN A 160 -4.33 8.60 13.41
N GLN A 161 -4.16 7.46 14.11
CA GLN A 161 -3.12 6.44 13.88
C GLN A 161 -3.29 5.68 12.54
N SER A 162 -3.88 6.31 11.53
CA SER A 162 -4.18 5.70 10.24
C SER A 162 -3.52 6.47 9.10
N THR A 163 -2.78 5.77 8.23
CA THR A 163 -2.25 6.32 6.97
C THR A 163 -3.36 6.81 6.04
N ILE A 164 -4.61 6.36 6.26
CA ILE A 164 -5.82 6.81 5.57
C ILE A 164 -6.22 8.19 6.10
N LEU A 165 -6.25 9.18 5.21
CA LEU A 165 -6.49 10.59 5.57
C LEU A 165 -7.99 10.94 5.75
N ASN A 166 -8.89 10.09 5.24
CA ASN A 166 -10.33 10.36 5.27
C ASN A 166 -11.12 9.22 5.89
N VAL A 167 -12.11 9.58 6.71
CA VAL A 167 -13.05 8.62 7.34
C VAL A 167 -14.17 8.24 6.37
N THR A 168 -14.56 9.16 5.48
CA THR A 168 -15.60 8.95 4.46
C THR A 168 -15.05 9.25 3.07
N CYS A 169 -15.54 8.52 2.07
CA CYS A 169 -15.27 8.77 0.66
C CYS A 169 -15.83 10.15 0.29
N PRO A 170 -15.00 11.09 -0.18
CA PRO A 170 -15.45 12.43 -0.54
C PRO A 170 -16.45 12.48 -1.71
N LEU A 171 -16.56 11.40 -2.49
CA LEU A 171 -17.46 11.31 -3.65
C LEU A 171 -18.78 10.59 -3.33
N SER A 172 -18.73 9.46 -2.63
CA SER A 172 -19.94 8.67 -2.31
C SER A 172 -20.53 8.98 -0.93
N GLY A 173 -19.79 9.67 -0.06
CA GLY A 173 -20.16 9.89 1.34
C GLY A 173 -20.11 8.63 2.21
N LYS A 174 -19.86 7.45 1.62
CA LYS A 174 -19.75 6.18 2.34
C LYS A 174 -18.51 6.17 3.23
N PRO A 175 -18.55 5.57 4.43
CA PRO A 175 -17.36 5.41 5.25
C PRO A 175 -16.34 4.51 4.54
N VAL A 176 -15.06 4.83 4.69
CA VAL A 176 -13.98 4.13 3.97
C VAL A 176 -13.95 2.63 4.28
N ILE A 177 -14.33 2.26 5.50
CA ILE A 177 -14.48 0.88 5.96
C ILE A 177 -15.58 0.08 5.26
N GLU A 178 -16.54 0.71 4.59
CA GLU A 178 -17.64 0.05 3.87
C GLU A 178 -17.44 0.05 2.35
N LEU A 179 -16.28 0.51 1.87
CA LEU A 179 -15.98 0.52 0.45
C LEU A 179 -15.65 -0.89 -0.04
N GLU A 180 -16.38 -1.33 -1.07
CA GLU A 180 -16.17 -2.63 -1.71
C GLU A 180 -14.93 -2.61 -2.61
N HIS A 181 -14.70 -1.51 -3.31
CA HIS A 181 -13.57 -1.30 -4.22
C HIS A 181 -12.86 0.02 -3.92
N PRO A 182 -12.10 0.11 -2.81
CA PRO A 182 -11.41 1.32 -2.42
C PRO A 182 -10.22 1.59 -3.35
N VAL A 183 -10.05 2.85 -3.76
CA VAL A 183 -8.91 3.31 -4.58
C VAL A 183 -8.31 4.57 -3.99
N ARG A 184 -6.99 4.75 -4.09
CA ARG A 184 -6.28 5.87 -3.47
C ARG A 184 -5.73 6.80 -4.54
N SER A 185 -5.87 8.11 -4.33
CA SER A 185 -5.22 9.11 -5.18
C SER A 185 -3.74 9.24 -4.85
N ILE A 186 -2.90 9.29 -5.87
CA ILE A 186 -1.45 9.51 -5.72
C ILE A 186 -1.15 10.97 -5.31
N ILE A 187 -2.01 11.93 -5.69
CA ILE A 187 -1.78 13.36 -5.41
C ILE A 187 -2.14 13.69 -3.97
N CYS A 188 -3.38 13.38 -3.58
CA CYS A 188 -3.94 13.83 -2.30
C CYS A 188 -4.05 12.71 -1.26
N LYS A 189 -3.65 11.47 -1.59
CA LYS A 189 -3.67 10.28 -0.71
C LYS A 189 -5.04 9.91 -0.11
N HIS A 190 -6.11 10.59 -0.50
CA HIS A 190 -7.48 10.24 -0.11
C HIS A 190 -7.96 8.95 -0.77
N VAL A 191 -8.81 8.24 -0.05
CA VAL A 191 -9.46 6.99 -0.46
C VAL A 191 -10.84 7.27 -1.02
N TYR A 192 -11.15 6.67 -2.16
CA TYR A 192 -12.37 6.86 -2.92
C TYR A 192 -13.03 5.52 -3.28
N ASP A 193 -14.33 5.57 -3.53
CA ASP A 193 -15.10 4.46 -4.08
C ASP A 193 -14.93 4.41 -5.60
N LYS A 194 -14.38 3.31 -6.14
CA LYS A 194 -14.21 3.11 -7.59
C LYS A 194 -15.54 3.24 -8.35
N GLY A 195 -16.65 2.80 -7.76
CA GLY A 195 -17.98 2.90 -8.36
C GLY A 195 -18.45 4.36 -8.48
N ALA A 196 -18.15 5.18 -7.46
CA ALA A 196 -18.52 6.59 -7.43
C ALA A 196 -17.67 7.46 -8.35
N ILE A 197 -16.40 7.11 -8.55
CA ILE A 197 -15.55 7.77 -9.55
C ILE A 197 -16.13 7.58 -10.95
N THR A 198 -16.61 6.38 -11.26
CA THR A 198 -17.16 6.07 -12.59
C THR A 198 -18.51 6.75 -12.82
N SER A 199 -19.32 6.97 -11.78
CA SER A 199 -20.65 7.57 -11.89
C SER A 199 -20.67 9.10 -11.82
N THR A 200 -19.70 9.74 -11.15
CA THR A 200 -19.65 11.21 -10.96
C THR A 200 -18.93 11.97 -12.08
N TYR A 201 -18.55 11.28 -13.16
CA TYR A 201 -18.02 11.86 -14.40
C TYR A 201 -19.09 12.72 -15.11
N GLY A 202 -19.37 13.91 -14.56
CA GLY A 202 -20.28 14.86 -15.18
C GLY A 202 -20.72 16.04 -14.32
N GLU A 203 -20.76 15.94 -12.98
CA GLU A 203 -21.60 16.88 -12.21
C GLU A 203 -20.95 17.57 -10.99
N THR A 204 -19.72 17.24 -10.56
CA THR A 204 -19.15 17.85 -9.34
C THR A 204 -17.76 18.48 -9.52
N THR A 205 -17.55 19.61 -8.83
CA THR A 205 -16.29 20.37 -8.80
C THR A 205 -15.12 19.60 -8.18
N HIS A 206 -15.39 18.57 -7.37
CA HIS A 206 -14.36 17.71 -6.76
C HIS A 206 -13.88 16.60 -7.71
N ALA A 207 -14.75 16.10 -8.61
CA ALA A 207 -14.36 15.15 -9.65
C ALA A 207 -13.41 15.78 -10.68
N ALA A 208 -13.52 17.10 -10.91
CA ALA A 208 -12.63 17.84 -11.82
C ALA A 208 -11.15 17.89 -11.36
N LEU A 209 -10.88 17.67 -10.06
CA LEU A 209 -9.52 17.60 -9.51
C LEU A 209 -8.93 16.19 -9.50
N LEU A 210 -9.78 15.17 -9.62
CA LEU A 210 -9.34 13.78 -9.72
C LEU A 210 -8.97 13.48 -11.16
N GLN A 211 -7.69 13.67 -11.48
CA GLN A 211 -7.12 13.09 -12.70
C GLN A 211 -7.19 11.57 -12.55
N LEU A 212 -8.04 10.92 -13.36
CA LEU A 212 -8.29 9.48 -13.27
C LEU A 212 -7.02 8.64 -13.35
N ASP A 213 -6.08 9.12 -14.16
CA ASP A 213 -4.76 8.56 -14.38
C ASP A 213 -3.91 8.52 -13.09
N LYS A 214 -4.36 9.22 -12.04
CA LYS A 214 -3.69 9.37 -10.75
C LYS A 214 -4.46 8.75 -9.59
N VAL A 215 -5.57 8.06 -9.86
CA VAL A 215 -6.27 7.24 -8.89
C VAL A 215 -5.96 5.78 -9.20
N LYS A 216 -5.10 5.17 -8.39
CA LYS A 216 -4.67 3.78 -8.59
C LYS A 216 -5.26 2.87 -7.52
N HIS A 217 -5.38 1.59 -7.87
CA HIS A 217 -5.60 0.56 -6.87
C HIS A 217 -4.33 0.47 -6.03
N ASP A 218 -4.45 0.76 -4.74
CA ASP A 218 -3.35 0.62 -3.80
C ASP A 218 -3.43 -0.81 -3.22
N PRO A 219 -2.44 -1.68 -3.49
CA PRO A 219 -2.46 -3.08 -3.04
C PRO A 219 -2.49 -3.24 -1.52
N LEU A 220 -2.03 -2.24 -0.78
CA LEU A 220 -1.96 -2.26 0.69
C LEU A 220 -3.18 -1.65 1.34
N LEU A 221 -3.95 -0.86 0.59
CA LEU A 221 -5.13 -0.16 1.08
C LEU A 221 -6.19 -1.10 1.65
N ALA A 222 -6.34 -2.30 1.08
CA ALA A 222 -7.27 -3.30 1.61
C ALA A 222 -6.87 -3.74 3.04
N ALA A 223 -5.58 -3.97 3.27
CA ALA A 223 -5.06 -4.34 4.59
C ALA A 223 -5.18 -3.17 5.59
N GLU A 224 -4.90 -1.94 5.17
CA GLU A 224 -5.07 -0.75 6.01
C GLU A 224 -6.54 -0.51 6.40
N ILE A 225 -7.48 -0.77 5.48
CA ILE A 225 -8.91 -0.68 5.76
C ILE A 225 -9.37 -1.80 6.70
N ASP A 226 -8.83 -3.01 6.54
CA ASP A 226 -9.12 -4.12 7.45
C ASP A 226 -8.56 -3.87 8.87
N ASP A 227 -7.39 -3.26 8.99
CA ASP A 227 -6.84 -2.83 10.27
C ASP A 227 -7.74 -1.76 10.92
N LEU A 228 -8.25 -0.79 10.15
CA LEU A 228 -9.24 0.18 10.63
C LEU A 228 -10.54 -0.49 11.14
N ARG A 229 -11.04 -1.51 10.43
CA ARG A 229 -12.21 -2.29 10.88
C ARG A 229 -11.94 -3.01 12.20
N LYS A 230 -10.75 -3.60 12.36
CA LYS A 230 -10.33 -4.27 13.59
C LYS A 230 -10.23 -3.29 14.77
N MET A 231 -9.64 -2.10 14.57
CA MET A 231 -9.54 -1.06 15.59
C MET A 231 -10.91 -0.54 16.04
N GLN A 232 -11.84 -0.31 15.10
CA GLN A 232 -13.20 0.12 15.44
C GLN A 232 -13.92 -0.93 16.30
N ASN A 233 -13.77 -2.21 15.96
CA ASN A 233 -14.37 -3.30 16.74
C ASN A 233 -13.72 -3.48 18.13
N GLN A 234 -12.42 -3.18 18.28
CA GLN A 234 -11.74 -3.20 19.58
C GLN A 234 -12.15 -2.03 20.48
N GLY A 235 -12.35 -0.83 19.92
CA GLY A 235 -12.83 0.33 20.66
C GLY A 235 -14.25 0.16 21.23
N VAL A 236 -15.11 -0.60 20.54
CA VAL A 236 -16.45 -0.94 21.03
C VAL A 236 -16.41 -1.92 22.22
N MET A 237 -15.37 -2.77 22.30
CA MET A 237 -15.25 -3.77 23.37
C MET A 237 -14.72 -3.18 24.68
N THR A 238 -13.97 -2.08 24.64
CA THR A 238 -13.48 -1.36 25.81
C THR A 238 -14.51 -0.46 26.51
N ASP A 239 -15.62 -0.14 25.83
CA ASP A 239 -16.66 0.76 26.38
C ASP A 239 -17.74 0.03 27.19
N VAL A 240 -17.63 -1.30 27.34
CA VAL A 240 -18.44 -2.09 28.27
C VAL A 240 -17.66 -2.28 29.57
N MET A 241 -17.40 -1.17 30.27
CA MET A 241 -16.89 -1.23 31.64
C MET A 241 -18.02 -1.72 32.57
N ASP A 242 -17.77 -2.89 33.14
CA ASP A 242 -18.46 -3.56 34.23
C ASP A 242 -18.69 -2.61 35.42
N VAL A 243 -19.93 -2.17 35.62
CA VAL A 243 -20.35 -1.50 36.86
C VAL A 243 -20.87 -2.57 37.81
N THR A 244 -19.95 -3.32 38.40
CA THR A 244 -20.21 -4.03 39.65
C THR A 244 -19.16 -3.64 40.68
N GLU A 245 -19.40 -2.50 41.35
CA GLU A 245 -18.77 -2.22 42.64
C GLU A 245 -19.84 -2.15 43.74
N PHE A 246 -19.65 -3.07 44.68
CA PHE A 246 -20.24 -3.17 46.01
C PHE A 246 -19.85 -1.97 46.88
N GLU A 247 -20.69 -1.66 47.87
CA GLU A 247 -20.41 -1.22 49.26
C GLU A 247 -21.78 -0.80 49.85
N GLU A 248 -22.26 -1.16 51.05
CA GLU A 248 -21.80 -1.93 52.22
C GLU A 248 -23.07 -2.39 52.98
#